data_AF-W4L2M2-F1
#
_entry.id   AF-W4L2M2-F1
#
_cell.length_a   1.000
_cell.length_b   1.000
_cell.length_c   1.000
_cell.angle_alpha   90.00
_cell.angle_beta   90.00
_cell.angle_gamma   90.00
#
_symmetry.space_group_name_H-M   'P 1'
#
loop_
_entity.id
_entity.type
_entity.pdbx_description
1 polymer ?
#
loop_
_entity_poly.entity_id
_entity_poly.type
_entity_poly.pdbx_seq_one_letter_code
_entity_poly.pdbx_strand_id
1 'polypeptide(L)'
;MIVELDSLPAEEFGRLNGIVVSKALVPTEDGNLINVKLTEPVKTDYGYELPVVAELYGKAKIITKDKRLLTRFFDKLLYLTNQG
;
A
#
# COMPACT_ATOMS: atom_id res chain seq x y z
N MET A 1 -1.11 1.08 -1.95
CA MET A 1 0.35 1.18 -2.00
C MET A 1 0.76 1.02 -3.44
N ILE A 2 1.74 1.80 -3.88
CA ILE A 2 2.30 1.75 -5.23
C ILE A 2 3.78 1.37 -5.09
N VAL A 3 4.27 0.44 -5.90
CA VAL A 3 5.68 0.01 -5.90
C VAL A 3 6.27 0.22 -7.29
N GLU A 4 7.42 0.87 -7.33
CA GLU A 4 8.28 1.01 -8.51
C GLU A 4 9.48 0.09 -8.31
N LEU A 5 9.76 -0.77 -9.29
CA LEU A 5 10.83 -1.76 -9.22
C LEU A 5 12.10 -1.20 -9.85
N ASP A 6 13.25 -1.46 -9.23
CA ASP A 6 14.52 -0.93 -9.71
C ASP A 6 14.95 -1.55 -11.05
N SER A 7 14.58 -2.82 -11.28
CA SER A 7 14.88 -3.56 -12.51
C SER A 7 13.81 -3.43 -13.61
N LEU A 8 12.67 -2.81 -13.32
CA LEU A 8 11.56 -2.62 -14.26
C LEU A 8 11.09 -1.16 -14.21
N PRO A 9 11.69 -0.26 -15.03
CA PRO A 9 11.34 1.15 -15.08
C PRO A 9 9.84 1.38 -15.27
N ALA A 10 9.27 2.25 -14.45
CA ALA A 10 7.82 2.45 -14.40
C ALA A 10 7.26 3.08 -15.69
N GLU A 11 8.09 3.82 -16.43
CA GLU A 11 7.75 4.44 -17.71
C GLU A 11 7.47 3.39 -18.80
N GLU A 12 8.15 2.24 -18.73
CA GLU A 12 8.07 1.18 -19.73
C GLU A 12 7.15 0.04 -19.26
N PHE A 13 7.28 -0.39 -18.01
CA PHE A 13 6.65 -1.60 -17.51
C PHE A 13 5.48 -1.33 -16.56
N GLY A 14 5.26 -0.08 -16.16
CA GLY A 14 4.24 0.28 -15.17
C GLY A 14 4.66 -0.03 -13.73
N ARG A 15 3.70 0.04 -12.81
CA ARG A 15 3.90 -0.07 -11.35
C ARG A 15 3.10 -1.22 -10.77
N LEU A 16 3.53 -1.72 -9.61
CA LEU A 16 2.74 -2.69 -8.86
C LEU A 16 1.81 -2.00 -7.87
N ASN A 17 0.59 -2.51 -7.79
CA ASN A 17 -0.38 -2.08 -6.80
C ASN A 17 -0.53 -3.12 -5.69
N GLY A 18 -0.73 -2.65 -4.47
CA GLY A 18 -0.92 -3.52 -3.32
C GLY A 18 -1.55 -2.82 -2.12
N ILE A 19 -1.87 -3.63 -1.12
CA ILE A 19 -2.42 -3.19 0.15
C ILE A 19 -1.49 -3.63 1.29
N VAL A 20 -1.32 -2.76 2.28
CA VAL A 20 -0.61 -3.12 3.51
C VAL A 20 -1.54 -4.00 4.33
N VAL A 21 -1.08 -5.20 4.68
CA VAL A 21 -1.85 -6.18 5.48
C VAL A 21 -1.53 -6.00 6.95
N SER A 22 -0.24 -5.92 7.30
CA SER A 22 0.20 -5.73 8.67
C SER A 22 1.60 -5.15 8.75
N LYS A 23 1.95 -4.64 9.93
CA LYS A 23 3.28 -4.19 10.31
C LYS A 23 3.79 -5.09 11.43
N ALA A 24 5.02 -5.57 11.33
CA ALA A 24 5.65 -6.34 12.41
C ALA A 24 5.78 -5.49 13.68
N LEU A 25 5.57 -6.13 14.84
CA LEU A 25 5.69 -5.47 16.15
C LEU A 25 7.15 -5.28 16.57
N VAL A 26 8.02 -6.18 16.15
CA VAL A 26 9.45 -6.13 16.45
C VAL A 26 10.19 -5.51 15.25
N PRO A 27 10.89 -4.38 15.42
CA PRO A 27 11.70 -3.79 14.37
C PRO A 27 13.01 -4.59 14.16
N THR A 28 13.54 -4.52 12.95
CA THR A 28 14.90 -4.93 12.59
C THR A 28 15.85 -3.74 12.64
N GLU A 29 17.15 -3.97 12.43
CA GLU A 29 18.15 -2.89 12.33
C GLU A 29 17.79 -1.89 11.21
N ASP A 30 17.22 -2.39 10.10
CA ASP A 30 16.84 -1.59 8.93
C ASP A 30 15.43 -0.99 9.00
N GLY A 31 14.73 -1.18 10.13
CA GLY A 31 13.41 -0.59 10.37
C GLY A 31 12.29 -1.61 10.59
N ASN A 32 11.08 -1.31 10.15
CA ASN A 32 9.93 -2.18 10.41
C ASN A 32 9.58 -3.02 9.18
N LEU A 33 9.41 -4.33 9.37
CA LEU A 33 8.87 -5.19 8.33
C LEU A 33 7.37 -4.94 8.12
N ILE A 34 6.98 -4.82 6.84
CA ILE A 34 5.60 -4.59 6.42
C ILE A 34 5.16 -5.75 5.54
N ASN A 35 4.11 -6.46 5.95
CA ASN A 35 3.47 -7.46 5.11
C ASN A 35 2.49 -6.76 4.17
N VAL A 36 2.65 -7.03 2.88
CA VAL A 36 1.85 -6.44 1.81
C VAL A 36 1.21 -7.55 0.99
N LYS A 37 0.01 -7.30 0.49
CA LYS A 37 -0.65 -8.14 -0.50
C LYS A 37 -0.68 -7.37 -1.81
N LEU A 38 -0.08 -7.94 -2.86
CA LEU A 38 -0.20 -7.42 -4.21
C LEU A 38 -1.61 -7.68 -4.75
N THR A 39 -2.11 -6.80 -5.61
CA THR A 39 -3.40 -7.01 -6.29
C THR A 39 -3.27 -8.17 -7.26
N GLU A 40 -4.31 -9.01 -7.34
CA GLU A 40 -4.33 -10.15 -8.26
C GLU A 40 -5.03 -9.81 -9.59
N PRO A 41 -4.55 -10.35 -10.73
CA PRO A 41 -3.32 -11.13 -10.86
C PRO A 41 -2.08 -10.25 -10.60
N VAL A 42 -0.98 -10.84 -10.14
CA VAL A 42 0.27 -10.12 -9.85
C VAL A 42 0.90 -9.64 -11.15
N LYS A 43 0.46 -8.48 -11.60
CA LYS A 43 0.92 -7.79 -12.80
C LYS A 43 1.10 -6.31 -12.47
N THR A 44 1.93 -5.65 -13.26
CA THR A 44 1.95 -4.18 -13.23
C THR A 44 0.62 -3.62 -13.70
N ASP A 45 0.37 -2.33 -13.42
CA ASP A 45 -0.79 -1.60 -13.93
C ASP A 45 -0.82 -1.49 -15.47
N TYR A 46 0.29 -1.78 -16.15
CA TYR A 46 0.36 -1.92 -17.61
C TYR A 46 0.19 -3.37 -18.09
N GLY A 47 0.00 -4.32 -17.17
CA GLY A 47 -0.27 -5.73 -17.48
C GLY A 47 0.98 -6.61 -17.65
N TYR A 48 2.17 -6.10 -17.31
CA TYR A 48 3.41 -6.89 -17.36
C TYR A 48 3.41 -7.95 -16.25
N GLU A 49 3.66 -9.21 -16.62
CA GLU A 49 3.77 -10.32 -15.67
C GLU A 49 5.16 -10.37 -15.04
N LEU A 50 5.21 -10.40 -13.71
CA LEU A 50 6.49 -10.47 -13.00
C LEU A 50 7.14 -11.86 -13.16
N PRO A 51 8.48 -11.92 -13.25
CA PRO A 51 9.20 -13.19 -13.23
C PRO A 51 9.05 -13.87 -11.86
N VAL A 52 8.59 -15.13 -11.85
CA VAL A 52 8.23 -15.89 -10.63
C VAL A 52 9.42 -16.21 -9.71
N VAL A 53 10.64 -16.25 -10.25
CA VAL A 53 11.84 -16.70 -9.53
C VAL A 53 12.77 -15.57 -9.09
N ALA A 54 12.41 -14.32 -9.36
CA ALA A 54 13.27 -13.18 -9.05
C ALA A 54 12.92 -12.60 -7.68
N GLU A 55 13.93 -12.46 -6.82
CA GLU A 55 13.88 -11.44 -5.78
C GLU A 55 13.95 -10.06 -6.46
N LEU A 56 13.02 -9.17 -6.12
CA LEU A 56 12.88 -7.86 -6.75
C LEU A 56 13.04 -6.77 -5.70
N TYR A 57 13.86 -5.78 -6.05
CA TYR A 57 14.11 -4.58 -5.25
C TYR A 57 13.34 -3.39 -5.84
N GLY A 58 12.96 -2.45 -5.00
CA GLY A 58 12.21 -1.30 -5.43
C GLY A 58 11.79 -0.37 -4.30
N LYS A 59 11.09 0.70 -4.67
CA LYS A 59 10.60 1.73 -3.76
C LYS A 59 9.08 1.66 -3.67
N ALA A 60 8.57 1.60 -2.44
CA ALA A 60 7.15 1.56 -2.16
C ALA A 60 6.65 2.89 -1.58
N LYS A 61 5.56 3.41 -2.15
CA LYS A 61 4.81 4.55 -1.62
C LYS A 61 3.52 4.06 -0.96
N ILE A 62 3.45 4.19 0.37
CA ILE A 62 2.24 3.87 1.15
C ILE A 62 1.36 5.11 1.22
N ILE A 63 0.18 5.02 0.59
CA ILE A 63 -0.84 6.08 0.61
C ILE A 63 -1.82 5.73 1.72
N THR A 64 -1.88 6.55 2.78
CA THR A 64 -2.85 6.40 3.86
C THR A 64 -3.96 7.44 3.70
N LYS A 65 -5.20 7.08 4.00
CA LYS A 65 -6.25 8.09 4.19
C LYS A 65 -6.03 8.73 5.55
N ASP A 66 -6.24 10.04 5.65
CA ASP A 66 -6.28 10.71 6.94
C ASP A 66 -7.44 10.13 7.76
N LYS A 67 -7.15 9.16 8.63
CA LYS A 67 -8.11 8.64 9.61
C LYS A 67 -8.75 9.79 10.40
N ARG A 68 -8.00 10.88 10.62
CA ARG A 68 -8.49 12.11 11.24
C ARG A 68 -9.69 12.72 10.51
N LEU A 69 -9.72 12.71 9.17
CA LEU A 69 -10.84 13.27 8.41
C LEU A 69 -12.10 12.41 8.53
N LEU A 70 -11.97 11.11 8.33
CA LEU A 70 -13.09 10.18 8.44
C LEU A 70 -13.61 10.11 9.88
N THR A 71 -12.73 10.00 10.87
CA THR A 71 -13.10 9.99 12.30
C THR A 71 -13.80 11.30 12.68
N ARG A 72 -13.23 12.47 12.34
CA ARG A 72 -13.85 13.79 12.59
C ARG A 72 -15.22 13.93 11.90
N PHE A 73 -15.39 13.36 10.72
CA PHE A 73 -16.68 13.36 10.03
C PHE A 73 -17.72 12.52 10.77
N PHE A 74 -17.38 11.30 11.18
CA PHE A 74 -18.28 10.44 11.96
C PHE A 74 -18.59 11.02 13.34
N ASP A 75 -17.60 11.61 14.04
CA ASP A 75 -17.79 12.30 15.32
C ASP A 75 -18.82 13.44 15.18
N LYS A 76 -18.71 14.23 14.10
CA LYS A 76 -19.65 15.33 13.83
C LYS A 76 -21.06 14.83 13.51
N LEU A 77 -21.20 13.71 12.81
CA LEU A 77 -22.52 13.11 12.52
C LEU A 77 -23.19 12.55 13.79
N LEU A 78 -22.42 11.84 14.64
CA LEU A 78 -22.91 11.30 15.91
C LEU A 78 -23.35 12.40 16.88
N TYR A 79 -22.63 13.53 16.91
CA TYR A 79 -23.02 14.69 17.71
C TYR A 79 -24.41 15.23 17.31
N LEU A 80 -24.74 15.25 16.02
CA LEU A 80 -26.03 15.74 15.53
C LEU A 80 -27.19 14.75 15.78
N THR A 81 -26.90 13.47 15.96
CA THR A 81 -27.91 12.43 16.20
C THR A 81 -28.22 12.22 17.68
N ASN A 82 -27.31 12.57 18.58
CA ASN A 82 -27.51 12.51 20.04
C ASN A 82 -28.18 13.78 20.63
N GLN A 83 -28.68 14.70 19.79
CA GLN A 83 -29.46 15.87 20.19
C GLN A 83 -30.94 15.80 19.74
N GLY A 84 -31.44 14.60 19.45
CA GLY A 84 -32.85 14.34 19.12
C GLY A 84 -33.57 13.58 20.23
#